data_AF-A0A2G5VDX3-F1
#
_entry.id   AF-A0A2G5VDX3-F1
#
_cell.length_a   1.000
_cell.length_b   1.000
_cell.length_c   1.000
_cell.angle_alpha   90.00
_cell.angle_beta   90.00
_cell.angle_gamma   90.00
#
_symmetry.space_group_name_H-M   'P 1'
#
loop_
_entity.id
_entity.type
_entity.pdbx_description
1 polymer ?
#
loop_
_entity_poly.entity_id
_entity_poly.type
_entity_poly.pdbx_seq_one_letter_code
_entity_poly.pdbx_strand_id
1 'polypeptide(L)'
;MFVFVVGTLIVSLLLQIGETAKCTAKSGDISARWQVVDGELTVEVTTNNIGNNEWSAVGFGPDMSDLNVVIFQVVDFKPSLVTGTTQGYGAPTLDSSPSVTLQSLNYNSESRICHF
;
A
#
# COMPACT_ATOMS: atom_id res chain seq x y z
N MET A 1 -14.47 -7.62 -48.11
CA MET A 1 -15.24 -7.66 -46.85
C MET A 1 -14.50 -8.32 -45.68
N PHE A 2 -13.36 -9.01 -45.89
CA PHE A 2 -12.61 -9.69 -44.81
C PHE A 2 -11.60 -8.78 -44.07
N VAL A 3 -11.04 -7.76 -44.74
CA VAL A 3 -9.98 -6.90 -44.16
C VAL A 3 -10.52 -5.97 -43.06
N PHE A 4 -11.79 -5.56 -43.16
CA PHE A 4 -12.42 -4.68 -42.17
C PHE A 4 -12.70 -5.40 -40.82
N VAL A 5 -12.92 -6.72 -40.84
CA VAL A 5 -13.26 -7.50 -39.64
C VAL A 5 -12.02 -7.78 -38.78
N VAL A 6 -10.86 -7.96 -39.41
CA VAL A 6 -9.59 -8.18 -38.69
C VAL A 6 -9.09 -6.87 -38.05
N GLY A 7 -9.29 -5.73 -38.73
CA GLY A 7 -8.94 -4.42 -38.19
C GLY A 7 -9.73 -4.03 -36.95
N THR A 8 -11.04 -4.29 -36.92
CA THR A 8 -11.88 -4.05 -35.74
C THR A 8 -11.55 -4.99 -34.57
N LEU A 9 -11.16 -6.25 -34.84
CA LEU A 9 -10.78 -7.20 -33.78
C LEU A 9 -9.50 -6.77 -33.04
N ILE A 10 -8.52 -6.21 -33.75
CA ILE A 10 -7.25 -5.73 -33.16
C ILE A 10 -7.47 -4.44 -32.35
N VAL A 11 -8.34 -3.55 -32.80
CA VAL A 11 -8.70 -2.32 -32.05
C VAL A 11 -9.53 -2.65 -30.80
N SER A 12 -10.34 -3.70 -30.83
CA SER A 12 -11.12 -4.16 -29.67
C SER A 12 -10.26 -4.80 -28.58
N LEU A 13 -9.12 -5.41 -28.95
CA LEU A 13 -8.19 -6.05 -28.01
C LEU A 13 -7.29 -5.04 -27.29
N LEU A 14 -7.06 -3.87 -27.89
CA LEU A 14 -6.24 -2.78 -27.31
C LEU A 14 -6.99 -1.88 -26.32
N LEU A 15 -8.31 -2.06 -26.20
CA LEU A 15 -9.19 -1.31 -25.29
C LEU A 15 -9.50 -2.07 -23.99
N GLN A 16 -8.66 -3.02 -23.58
CA GLN A 16 -8.62 -3.43 -22.17
C GLN A 16 -7.99 -2.29 -21.36
N ILE A 17 -8.74 -1.20 -21.23
CA ILE A 17 -8.53 -0.15 -20.24
C ILE A 17 -8.68 -0.83 -18.88
N GLY A 18 -7.56 -1.29 -18.31
CA GLY A 18 -7.51 -1.71 -16.92
C GLY A 18 -8.05 -0.58 -16.06
N GLU A 19 -9.11 -0.84 -15.29
CA GLU A 19 -9.70 0.13 -14.39
C GLU A 19 -8.67 0.48 -13.31
N THR A 20 -7.95 1.58 -13.51
CA THR A 20 -7.01 2.08 -12.52
C THR A 20 -7.82 2.80 -11.45
N ALA A 21 -8.30 2.06 -10.45
CA ALA A 21 -8.95 2.67 -9.30
C ALA A 21 -7.89 3.37 -8.45
N LYS A 22 -7.86 4.71 -8.48
CA LYS A 22 -7.00 5.54 -7.62
C LYS A 22 -7.83 6.13 -6.50
N CYS A 23 -7.40 5.89 -5.27
CA CYS A 23 -8.08 6.38 -4.09
C CYS A 23 -7.09 7.10 -3.18
N THR A 24 -7.59 8.09 -2.42
CA THR A 24 -6.81 8.83 -1.44
C THR A 24 -7.62 9.01 -0.16
N ALA A 25 -6.92 8.95 0.97
CA ALA A 25 -7.46 9.28 2.28
C ALA A 25 -6.45 10.17 3.03
N LYS A 26 -6.94 11.17 3.76
CA LYS A 26 -6.10 12.05 4.57
C LYS A 26 -6.81 12.39 5.88
N SER A 27 -6.10 12.28 6.98
CA SER A 27 -6.56 12.69 8.31
C SER A 27 -5.37 13.11 9.16
N GLY A 28 -5.38 14.36 9.64
CA GLY A 28 -4.27 14.92 10.41
C GLY A 28 -2.93 14.81 9.69
N ASP A 29 -1.98 14.17 10.36
CA ASP A 29 -0.59 13.98 9.90
C ASP A 29 -0.41 12.77 8.97
N ILE A 30 -1.47 12.01 8.69
CA ILE A 30 -1.39 10.82 7.85
C ILE A 30 -2.16 11.05 6.55
N SER A 31 -1.56 10.66 5.43
CA SER A 31 -2.26 10.48 4.16
C SER A 31 -1.87 9.17 3.49
N ALA A 32 -2.84 8.51 2.88
CA ALA A 32 -2.62 7.31 2.09
C ALA A 32 -3.17 7.52 0.68
N ARG A 33 -2.46 6.99 -0.31
CA ARG A 33 -2.92 6.83 -1.68
C ARG A 33 -2.73 5.39 -2.07
N TRP A 34 -3.70 4.81 -2.76
CA TRP A 34 -3.55 3.46 -3.31
C TRP A 34 -4.12 3.37 -4.71
N GLN A 35 -3.57 2.41 -5.45
CA GLN A 35 -4.01 2.09 -6.80
C GLN A 35 -4.04 0.57 -6.99
N VAL A 36 -5.02 0.10 -7.76
CA VAL A 36 -5.05 -1.29 -8.23
C VAL A 36 -4.84 -1.29 -9.74
N VAL A 37 -3.83 -2.01 -10.20
CA VAL A 37 -3.51 -2.20 -11.63
C VAL A 37 -3.20 -3.67 -11.84
N ASP A 38 -3.85 -4.31 -12.81
CA ASP A 38 -3.63 -5.73 -13.16
C ASP A 38 -3.71 -6.71 -11.98
N GLY A 39 -4.57 -6.40 -10.99
CA GLY A 39 -4.75 -7.19 -9.77
C GLY A 39 -3.70 -6.96 -8.69
N GLU A 40 -2.73 -6.08 -8.92
CA GLU A 40 -1.73 -5.66 -7.94
C GLU A 40 -2.19 -4.39 -7.22
N LEU A 41 -2.18 -4.42 -5.89
CA LEU A 41 -2.45 -3.26 -5.05
C LEU A 41 -1.12 -2.61 -4.69
N THR A 42 -1.00 -1.32 -5.01
CA THR A 42 0.13 -0.48 -4.62
C THR A 42 -0.36 0.57 -3.65
N VAL A 43 0.36 0.75 -2.53
CA VAL A 43 -0.01 1.71 -1.47
C VAL A 43 1.15 2.62 -1.15
N GLU A 44 0.87 3.93 -1.15
CA GLU A 44 1.75 4.97 -0.66
C GLU A 44 1.17 5.57 0.63
N VAL A 45 1.94 5.55 1.71
CA VAL A 45 1.59 6.16 2.99
C VAL A 45 2.58 7.26 3.29
N THR A 46 2.05 8.45 3.55
CA THR A 46 2.80 9.57 4.12
C THR A 46 2.39 9.76 5.57
N THR A 47 3.38 9.84 6.46
CA THR A 47 3.19 10.20 7.87
C THR A 47 4.11 11.38 8.18
N ASN A 48 3.53 12.52 8.52
CA ASN A 48 4.26 13.68 9.00
C ASN A 48 4.59 13.50 10.48
N ASN A 49 5.65 14.16 10.95
CA ASN A 49 6.00 14.24 12.38
C ASN A 49 6.31 12.91 13.08
N ILE A 50 6.65 11.83 12.36
CA ILE A 50 7.02 10.56 12.98
C ILE A 50 8.44 10.60 13.58
N GLY A 51 8.51 10.43 14.89
CA GLY A 51 9.72 10.44 15.69
C GLY A 51 10.52 9.14 15.67
N ASN A 52 11.60 9.12 16.44
CA ASN A 52 12.32 7.89 16.72
C ASN A 52 11.53 7.01 17.70
N ASN A 53 11.55 5.68 17.50
CA ASN A 53 10.77 4.72 18.28
C ASN A 53 9.24 4.88 18.15
N GLU A 54 8.82 5.44 17.02
CA GLU A 54 7.41 5.56 16.63
C GLU A 54 7.11 4.73 15.38
N TRP A 55 5.83 4.53 15.11
CA TRP A 55 5.37 3.73 13.99
C TRP A 55 4.02 4.22 13.47
N SER A 56 3.73 3.91 12.21
CA SER A 56 2.41 3.98 11.60
C SER A 56 2.10 2.68 10.86
N ALA A 57 0.83 2.41 10.57
CA ALA A 57 0.46 1.15 9.91
C ALA A 57 -0.75 1.31 8.99
N VAL A 58 -0.87 0.38 8.04
CA VAL A 58 -2.09 0.12 7.28
C VAL A 58 -2.61 -1.25 7.67
N GLY A 59 -3.89 -1.32 8.05
CA GLY A 59 -4.58 -2.57 8.33
C GLY A 59 -5.51 -2.97 7.19
N PHE A 60 -5.52 -4.26 6.86
CA PHE A 60 -6.37 -4.87 5.86
C PHE A 60 -7.23 -5.96 6.52
N GLY A 61 -8.54 -5.79 6.45
CA GLY A 61 -9.51 -6.72 7.00
C GLY A 61 -10.95 -6.29 6.70
N PRO A 62 -11.93 -7.16 6.94
CA PRO A 62 -13.34 -6.85 6.76
C PRO A 62 -13.88 -5.86 7.80
N ASP A 63 -13.24 -5.80 8.97
CA ASP A 63 -13.55 -4.91 10.08
C ASP A 63 -12.25 -4.46 10.78
N MET A 64 -12.36 -3.88 11.98
CA MET A 64 -11.20 -3.40 12.77
C MET A 64 -10.58 -4.48 13.68
N SER A 65 -11.03 -5.72 13.58
CA SER A 65 -10.46 -6.89 14.27
C SER A 65 -9.76 -7.80 13.27
N ASP A 66 -8.83 -8.63 13.77
CA ASP A 66 -8.20 -9.70 12.98
C ASP A 66 -7.59 -9.21 11.65
N LEU A 67 -6.75 -8.17 11.73
CA LEU A 67 -6.19 -7.44 10.61
C LEU A 67 -4.87 -8.06 10.12
N ASN A 68 -4.65 -8.06 8.81
CA ASN A 68 -3.29 -8.09 8.26
C ASN A 68 -2.74 -6.67 8.29
N VAL A 69 -1.56 -6.47 8.86
CA VAL A 69 -0.99 -5.13 9.04
C VAL A 69 0.34 -5.00 8.32
N VAL A 70 0.53 -3.85 7.69
CA VAL A 70 1.83 -3.38 7.19
C VAL A 70 2.24 -2.22 8.08
N ILE A 71 3.36 -2.37 8.79
CA ILE A 71 3.83 -1.44 9.81
C ILE A 71 5.12 -0.80 9.32
N PHE A 72 5.14 0.54 9.30
CA PHE A 72 6.32 1.35 9.02
C PHE A 72 6.81 1.90 10.35
N GLN A 73 8.01 1.52 10.73
CA GLN A 73 8.55 1.83 12.04
C GLN A 73 9.92 2.50 11.97
N VAL A 74 10.21 3.25 13.02
CA VAL A 74 11.49 3.89 13.28
C VAL A 74 12.06 3.27 14.53
N VAL A 75 13.13 2.50 14.42
CA VAL A 75 13.78 1.93 15.60
C VAL A 75 15.23 2.34 15.56
N ASP A 76 15.71 3.00 16.61
CA ASP A 76 17.09 3.51 16.70
C ASP A 76 17.50 4.32 15.46
N PHE A 77 16.62 5.23 15.05
CA PHE A 77 16.74 6.10 13.87
C PHE A 77 16.80 5.36 12.52
N LYS A 78 16.48 4.07 12.48
CA LYS A 78 16.47 3.26 11.26
C LYS A 78 15.02 3.03 10.79
N PRO A 79 14.65 3.54 9.59
CA PRO A 79 13.41 3.17 8.93
C PRO A 79 13.36 1.66 8.65
N SER A 80 12.22 1.03 8.89
CA SER A 80 11.94 -0.32 8.36
C SER A 80 10.45 -0.53 8.11
N LEU A 81 10.14 -1.52 7.29
CA LEU A 81 8.80 -2.05 7.06
C LEU A 81 8.77 -3.48 7.58
N VAL A 82 7.75 -3.80 8.38
CA VAL A 82 7.43 -5.16 8.81
C VAL A 82 5.96 -5.43 8.55
N THR A 83 5.57 -6.70 8.46
CA THR A 83 4.17 -7.12 8.36
C THR A 83 3.80 -8.02 9.53
N GLY A 84 2.52 -8.23 9.72
CA GLY A 84 2.02 -9.12 10.75
C GLY A 84 0.51 -9.25 10.73
N THR A 85 -0.03 -9.92 11.75
CA THR A 85 -1.46 -10.12 11.92
C THR A 85 -1.90 -9.80 13.35
N THR A 86 -3.09 -9.22 13.52
CA THR A 86 -3.71 -9.07 14.85
C THR A 86 -4.67 -10.23 15.12
N GLN A 87 -4.94 -10.49 16.40
CA GLN A 87 -6.04 -11.35 16.85
C GLN A 87 -6.99 -10.50 17.70
N GLY A 88 -8.25 -10.39 17.29
CA GLY A 88 -9.20 -9.41 17.80
C GLY A 88 -8.64 -7.98 17.69
N TYR A 89 -8.74 -7.22 18.78
CA TYR A 89 -8.14 -5.89 18.95
C TYR A 89 -6.76 -5.92 19.64
N GLY A 90 -6.11 -7.10 19.64
CA GLY A 90 -4.81 -7.29 20.26
C GLY A 90 -3.65 -6.68 19.47
N ALA A 91 -2.46 -6.72 20.07
CA ALA A 91 -1.23 -6.34 19.41
C ALA A 91 -0.92 -7.27 18.22
N PRO A 92 -0.25 -6.77 17.17
CA PRO A 92 0.13 -7.59 16.03
C PRO A 92 1.23 -8.59 16.40
N THR A 93 1.11 -9.81 15.91
CA THR A 93 2.20 -10.78 15.82
C THR A 93 2.92 -10.54 14.51
N LEU A 94 4.23 -10.24 14.56
CA LEU A 94 5.02 -9.91 13.38
C LEU A 94 5.41 -11.16 12.59
N ASP A 95 5.39 -11.03 11.28
CA ASP A 95 5.85 -12.07 10.36
C ASP A 95 7.37 -12.20 10.41
N SER A 96 7.89 -13.41 10.15
CA SER A 96 9.34 -13.63 10.02
C SER A 96 9.94 -12.94 8.79
N SER A 97 9.09 -12.65 7.80
CA SER A 97 9.45 -11.97 6.54
C SER A 97 8.24 -11.14 6.06
N PRO A 98 8.46 -9.93 5.52
CA PRO A 98 7.37 -9.11 4.99
C PRO A 98 6.55 -9.84 3.92
N SER A 99 5.22 -9.75 4.02
CA SER A 99 4.27 -10.28 3.03
C SER A 99 4.01 -9.33 1.85
N VAL A 100 4.64 -8.16 1.86
CA VAL A 100 4.54 -7.12 0.82
C VAL A 100 5.93 -6.74 0.29
N THR A 101 5.99 -6.23 -0.93
CA THR A 101 7.24 -5.79 -1.55
C THR A 101 7.47 -4.32 -1.30
N LEU A 102 8.48 -3.97 -0.51
CA LEU A 102 8.85 -2.57 -0.32
C LEU A 102 9.43 -1.97 -1.61
N GLN A 103 8.78 -0.96 -2.17
CA GLN A 103 9.26 -0.23 -3.35
C GLN A 103 10.15 0.95 -2.96
N SER A 104 9.73 1.73 -1.97
CA SER A 104 10.56 2.84 -1.44
C SER A 104 10.19 3.18 0.00
N LEU A 105 11.20 3.60 0.78
CA LEU A 105 11.03 4.09 2.14
C LEU A 105 11.92 5.31 2.35
N ASN A 106 11.31 6.48 2.41
CA ASN A 106 12.00 7.74 2.63
C ASN A 106 11.69 8.26 4.04
N TYR A 107 12.72 8.68 4.75
CA TYR A 107 12.62 9.30 6.06
C TYR A 107 13.51 10.52 6.16
N ASN A 108 12.91 11.63 6.56
CA ASN A 108 13.61 12.84 6.96
C ASN A 108 12.98 13.40 8.25
N SER A 109 13.47 14.54 8.71
CA SER A 109 13.01 15.21 9.93
C SER A 109 11.57 15.71 9.89
N GLU A 110 10.94 15.80 8.71
CA GLU A 110 9.63 16.41 8.52
C GLU A 110 8.55 15.36 8.18
N SER A 111 8.91 14.34 7.40
CA SER A 111 7.98 13.35 6.89
C SER A 111 8.61 11.99 6.65
N ARG A 112 7.76 10.98 6.67
CA ARG A 112 7.99 9.68 6.08
C ARG A 112 7.07 9.43 4.92
N ILE A 113 7.62 8.83 3.88
CA ILE A 113 6.88 8.36 2.71
C ILE A 113 7.28 6.90 2.50
N CYS A 114 6.33 5.99 2.58
CA CYS A 114 6.52 4.58 2.27
C CYS A 114 5.65 4.16 1.10
N HIS A 115 6.22 3.36 0.21
CA HIS A 115 5.58 2.80 -0.97
C HIS A 115 5.83 1.30 -0.99
N PHE A 116 4.77 0.50 -1.04
CA PHE A 116 4.82 -0.97 -1.07
C PHE A 116 3.70 -1.55 -1.93
#